data_AF-A0A5C7J5P5-F1
#
_entry.id   AF-A0A5C7J5P5-F1
#
_cell.length_a   1.000
_cell.length_b   1.000
_cell.length_c   1.000
_cell.angle_alpha   90.00
_cell.angle_beta   90.00
_cell.angle_gamma   90.00
#
_symmetry.space_group_name_H-M   'P 1'
#
loop_
_entity.id
_entity.type
_entity.pdbx_description
1 polymer ?
#
loop_
_entity_poly.entity_id
_entity_poly.type
_entity_poly.pdbx_seq_one_letter_code
_entity_poly.pdbx_strand_id
1 'polypeptide(L)'
;MTKRQPTPSTPFVRFKANYIPLYRTLLVLSSFAVLTSLASLTNVRTPLSHIGADLFYASSGLITILVVPVFMISSLILLWHKHPFGIRLRLIGYLISTIATVLGFFTSKETLHTVIQRTIETSKQTQGNLSPEVAANIGETSFYGALYIALATNVIFALLWWRAWKRQVRADKKKQQKEQE
;
A
#
# COMPACT_ATOMS: atom_id res chain seq x y z
N MET A 1 34.62 22.33 41.52
CA MET A 1 33.45 21.64 40.92
C MET A 1 33.38 21.97 39.43
N THR A 2 33.96 21.13 38.59
CA THR A 2 33.90 21.27 37.12
C THR A 2 32.52 20.83 36.64
N LYS A 3 31.67 21.79 36.27
CA LYS A 3 30.41 21.52 35.55
C LYS A 3 30.79 20.86 34.22
N ARG A 4 30.59 19.55 34.10
CA ARG A 4 30.66 18.86 32.80
C ARG A 4 29.60 19.50 31.90
N GLN A 5 30.04 20.24 30.89
CA GLN A 5 29.14 20.70 29.84
C GLN A 5 28.51 19.47 29.18
N PRO A 6 27.19 19.44 28.97
CA PRO A 6 26.56 18.36 28.23
C PRO A 6 27.17 18.35 26.83
N THR A 7 27.74 17.21 26.44
CA THR A 7 28.27 17.01 25.09
C THR A 7 27.20 17.43 24.09
N PRO A 8 27.51 18.30 23.11
CA PRO A 8 26.54 18.72 22.12
C PRO A 8 26.08 17.48 21.35
N SER A 9 24.87 17.02 21.65
CA SER A 9 24.27 15.88 20.95
C SER A 9 24.15 16.27 19.48
N THR A 10 24.93 15.63 18.61
CA THR A 10 24.87 15.89 17.18
C THR A 10 23.45 15.63 16.66
N PRO A 11 23.00 16.32 15.60
CA PRO A 11 21.65 16.14 15.03
C PRO A 11 21.34 14.68 14.68
N PHE A 12 22.37 13.88 14.36
CA PHE A 12 22.27 12.44 14.14
C PHE A 12 21.84 11.66 15.39
N VAL A 13 22.22 12.08 16.59
CA VAL A 13 21.87 11.45 17.88
C VAL A 13 20.40 11.72 18.25
N ARG A 14 19.89 12.93 17.98
CA ARG A 14 18.46 13.26 18.19
C ARG A 14 17.53 12.67 17.12
N PHE A 15 18.00 12.56 15.87
CA PHE A 15 17.33 11.78 14.82
C PHE A 15 17.33 10.27 15.16
N LYS A 16 18.41 9.75 15.76
CA LYS A 16 18.50 8.37 16.27
C LYS A 16 17.45 8.06 17.34
N ALA A 17 17.29 8.95 18.31
CA ALA A 17 16.56 8.65 19.55
C ALA A 17 15.04 8.51 19.39
N ASN A 18 14.40 9.28 18.49
CA ASN A 18 12.93 9.28 18.35
C ASN A 18 12.41 8.87 16.96
N TYR A 19 13.29 8.80 15.94
CA TYR A 19 12.89 8.68 14.53
C TYR A 19 13.14 7.29 13.93
N ILE A 20 14.17 6.62 14.42
CA ILE A 20 14.63 5.34 13.89
C ILE A 20 13.61 4.21 14.01
N PRO A 21 12.94 3.98 15.16
CA PRO A 21 12.11 2.79 15.27
C PRO A 21 10.92 2.86 14.30
N LEU A 22 10.14 3.94 14.30
CA LEU A 22 8.98 4.06 13.40
C LEU A 22 9.39 4.04 11.92
N TYR A 23 10.45 4.75 11.53
CA TYR A 23 10.92 4.76 10.14
C TYR A 23 11.44 3.39 9.69
N ARG A 24 12.21 2.69 10.54
CA ARG A 24 12.69 1.34 10.25
C ARG A 24 11.56 0.33 10.21
N THR A 25 10.60 0.39 11.13
CA THR A 25 9.42 -0.47 11.12
C THR A 25 8.60 -0.25 9.85
N LEU A 26 8.38 1.01 9.45
CA LEU A 26 7.70 1.33 8.19
C LEU A 26 8.47 0.85 6.96
N LEU A 27 9.81 0.94 6.96
CA LEU A 27 10.64 0.39 5.89
C LEU A 27 10.52 -1.13 5.78
N VAL A 28 10.60 -1.85 6.90
CA VAL A 28 10.48 -3.32 6.92
C VAL A 28 9.08 -3.75 6.48
N LEU A 29 8.02 -3.16 7.04
CA LEU A 29 6.64 -3.40 6.62
C LEU A 29 6.43 -3.07 5.13
N SER A 30 7.08 -2.01 4.65
CA SER A 30 7.03 -1.62 3.24
C SER A 30 7.71 -2.63 2.32
N SER A 31 8.81 -3.24 2.75
CA SER A 31 9.47 -4.34 2.02
C SER A 31 8.56 -5.56 1.94
N PHE A 32 7.93 -5.96 3.06
CA PHE A 32 6.96 -7.06 3.06
C PHE A 32 5.77 -6.79 2.13
N ALA A 33 5.20 -5.58 2.19
CA ALA A 33 4.10 -5.20 1.32
C ALA A 33 4.49 -5.25 -0.17
N VAL A 34 5.70 -4.82 -0.52
CA VAL A 34 6.22 -4.92 -1.90
C VAL A 34 6.35 -6.38 -2.33
N LEU A 35 6.86 -7.27 -1.47
CA LEU A 35 6.96 -8.70 -1.77
C LEU A 35 5.58 -9.33 -2.01
N THR A 36 4.60 -9.05 -1.16
CA THR A 36 3.21 -9.52 -1.35
C THR A 36 2.61 -8.97 -2.64
N SER A 37 2.88 -7.71 -2.95
CA SER A 37 2.41 -7.08 -4.19
C SER A 37 3.06 -7.68 -5.44
N LEU A 38 4.34 -8.08 -5.37
CA LEU A 38 5.01 -8.78 -6.46
C LEU A 38 4.40 -10.17 -6.70
N ALA A 39 3.99 -10.88 -5.66
CA ALA A 39 3.27 -12.14 -5.82
C ALA A 39 1.96 -11.95 -6.61
N SER A 40 1.33 -10.77 -6.49
CA SER A 40 0.10 -10.45 -7.25
C SER A 40 0.32 -10.27 -8.75
N LEU A 41 1.57 -10.14 -9.23
CA LEU A 41 1.89 -10.16 -10.67
C LEU A 41 1.47 -11.47 -11.34
N THR A 42 1.45 -12.58 -10.59
CA THR A 42 0.95 -13.87 -11.08
C THR A 42 -0.53 -13.82 -11.49
N ASN A 43 -1.29 -12.85 -10.97
CA ASN A 43 -2.71 -12.68 -11.23
C ASN A 43 -2.99 -11.64 -12.35
N VAL A 44 -1.99 -11.19 -13.10
CA VAL A 44 -2.18 -10.20 -14.19
C VAL A 44 -3.16 -10.68 -15.26
N ARG A 45 -3.30 -11.99 -15.45
CA ARG A 45 -4.24 -12.59 -16.41
C ARG A 45 -5.69 -12.25 -16.09
N THR A 46 -6.04 -12.09 -14.82
CA THR A 46 -7.41 -11.83 -14.38
C THR A 46 -7.96 -10.51 -14.91
N PRO A 47 -7.33 -9.34 -14.69
CA PRO A 47 -7.83 -8.10 -15.29
C PRO A 47 -7.73 -8.11 -16.82
N LEU A 48 -6.71 -8.74 -17.41
CA LEU A 48 -6.60 -8.85 -18.88
C LEU A 48 -7.80 -9.58 -19.51
N SER A 49 -8.34 -10.61 -18.86
CA SER A 49 -9.51 -11.33 -19.39
C SER A 49 -10.81 -10.53 -19.33
N HIS A 50 -10.85 -9.41 -18.60
CA HIS A 50 -12.04 -8.57 -18.44
C HIS A 50 -11.99 -7.30 -19.30
N ILE A 51 -10.91 -7.05 -20.06
CA ILE A 51 -10.77 -5.84 -20.91
C ILE A 51 -11.97 -5.66 -21.86
N GLY A 52 -12.48 -6.77 -22.42
CA GLY A 52 -13.59 -6.73 -23.38
C GLY A 52 -14.97 -6.56 -22.76
N ALA A 53 -15.14 -6.88 -21.47
CA ALA A 53 -16.42 -6.83 -20.77
C ALA A 53 -16.53 -5.62 -19.84
N ASP A 54 -15.46 -5.28 -19.14
CA ASP A 54 -15.39 -4.17 -18.21
C ASP A 54 -14.01 -3.50 -18.24
N LEU A 55 -13.87 -2.51 -19.11
CA LEU A 55 -12.62 -1.80 -19.34
C LEU A 55 -12.15 -1.05 -18.08
N PHE A 56 -13.07 -0.52 -17.26
CA PHE A 56 -12.72 0.23 -16.06
C PHE A 56 -12.24 -0.70 -14.94
N TYR A 57 -12.88 -1.85 -14.76
CA TYR A 57 -12.38 -2.88 -13.85
C TYR A 57 -11.01 -3.40 -14.29
N ALA A 58 -10.86 -3.74 -15.58
CA ALA A 58 -9.60 -4.25 -16.12
C ALA A 58 -8.46 -3.23 -15.97
N SER A 59 -8.70 -1.96 -16.34
CA SER A 59 -7.69 -0.90 -16.23
C SER A 59 -7.31 -0.60 -14.79
N SER A 60 -8.28 -0.53 -13.86
CA SER A 60 -8.01 -0.33 -12.44
C SER A 60 -7.20 -1.50 -11.82
N GLY A 61 -7.50 -2.73 -12.22
CA GLY A 61 -6.75 -3.92 -11.84
C GLY A 61 -5.32 -3.89 -12.38
N LEU A 62 -5.12 -3.52 -13.65
CA LEU A 62 -3.79 -3.39 -14.26
C LEU A 62 -2.97 -2.27 -13.61
N ILE A 63 -3.58 -1.12 -13.30
CA ILE A 63 -2.90 -0.04 -12.56
C ILE A 63 -2.42 -0.57 -11.19
N THR A 64 -3.28 -1.31 -10.49
CA THR A 64 -2.95 -1.86 -9.17
C THR A 64 -1.83 -2.91 -9.24
N ILE A 65 -1.80 -3.73 -10.30
CA ILE A 65 -0.82 -4.82 -10.45
C ILE A 65 0.51 -4.35 -11.08
N LEU A 66 0.48 -3.34 -11.96
CA LEU A 66 1.67 -2.93 -12.74
C LEU A 66 2.22 -1.58 -12.31
N VAL A 67 1.35 -0.59 -12.13
CA VAL A 67 1.78 0.79 -11.89
C VAL A 67 2.10 1.00 -10.41
N VAL A 68 1.21 0.61 -9.51
CA VAL A 68 1.39 0.80 -8.06
C VAL A 68 2.69 0.13 -7.56
N PRO A 69 3.05 -1.10 -7.95
CA PRO A 69 4.28 -1.74 -7.46
C PRO A 69 5.54 -1.00 -7.91
N VAL A 70 5.56 -0.43 -9.12
CA VAL A 70 6.68 0.39 -9.59
C VAL A 70 6.88 1.60 -8.67
N PHE A 71 5.81 2.33 -8.35
CA PHE A 71 5.88 3.44 -7.39
C PHE A 71 6.32 2.97 -6.00
N MET A 72 5.85 1.82 -5.54
CA MET A 72 6.20 1.27 -4.22
C MET A 72 7.66 0.80 -4.17
N ILE A 73 8.21 0.21 -5.23
CA ILE A 73 9.60 -0.22 -5.32
C ILE A 73 10.52 1.01 -5.42
N SER A 74 10.23 1.93 -6.34
CA SER A 74 11.03 3.16 -6.51
C SER A 74 11.06 3.99 -5.23
N SER A 75 9.91 4.13 -4.54
CA SER A 75 9.87 4.82 -3.25
C SER A 75 10.67 4.09 -2.19
N LEU A 76 10.60 2.75 -2.12
CA LEU A 76 11.36 1.95 -1.17
C LEU A 76 12.87 2.13 -1.37
N ILE A 77 13.35 2.09 -2.61
CA ILE A 77 14.77 2.31 -2.95
C ILE A 77 15.21 3.71 -2.48
N LEU A 78 14.43 4.75 -2.78
CA LEU A 78 14.73 6.12 -2.35
C LEU A 78 14.72 6.27 -0.82
N LEU A 79 13.81 5.59 -0.14
CA LEU A 79 13.71 5.59 1.32
C LEU A 79 14.91 4.86 1.97
N TRP A 80 15.40 3.77 1.37
CA TRP A 80 16.63 3.12 1.81
C TRP A 80 17.85 4.03 1.68
N HIS A 81 17.91 4.82 0.61
CA HIS A 81 18.91 5.87 0.41
C HIS A 81 18.63 7.15 1.22
N LYS A 82 17.60 7.15 2.07
CA LYS A 82 17.18 8.27 2.93
C LYS A 82 16.85 9.55 2.15
N HIS A 83 16.44 9.43 0.90
CA HIS A 83 16.12 10.56 0.04
C HIS A 83 14.72 11.10 0.36
N PRO A 84 14.53 12.43 0.55
CA PRO A 84 13.25 13.00 0.96
C PRO A 84 12.12 12.81 -0.06
N PHE A 85 12.47 12.64 -1.35
CA PHE A 85 11.47 12.34 -2.38
C PHE A 85 10.86 10.94 -2.23
N GLY A 86 11.52 10.02 -1.51
CA GLY A 86 10.99 8.68 -1.28
C GLY A 86 9.62 8.69 -0.58
N ILE A 87 9.43 9.56 0.42
CA ILE A 87 8.14 9.65 1.13
C ILE A 87 7.05 10.25 0.23
N ARG A 88 7.38 11.27 -0.58
CA ARG A 88 6.41 11.87 -1.52
C ARG A 88 5.94 10.84 -2.54
N LEU A 89 6.87 10.08 -3.12
CA LEU A 89 6.57 9.04 -4.09
C LEU A 89 5.72 7.93 -3.46
N ARG A 90 5.98 7.59 -2.19
CA ARG A 90 5.17 6.62 -1.42
C ARG A 90 3.72 7.09 -1.25
N LEU A 91 3.52 8.35 -0.88
CA LEU A 91 2.19 8.94 -0.72
C LEU A 91 1.43 9.02 -2.03
N ILE A 92 2.10 9.37 -3.14
CA ILE A 92 1.51 9.33 -4.48
C ILE A 92 1.10 7.90 -4.85
N GLY A 93 1.95 6.91 -4.56
CA GLY A 93 1.63 5.50 -4.78
C GLY A 93 0.37 5.06 -4.01
N TYR A 94 0.21 5.46 -2.74
CA TYR A 94 -1.01 5.17 -1.98
C TYR A 94 -2.24 5.89 -2.54
N LEU A 95 -2.08 7.14 -3.01
CA LEU A 95 -3.18 7.88 -3.65
C LEU A 95 -3.65 7.18 -4.92
N ILE A 96 -2.73 6.83 -5.82
CA ILE A 96 -3.03 6.10 -7.06
C ILE A 96 -3.70 4.76 -6.74
N SER A 97 -3.14 4.00 -5.79
CA SER A 97 -3.70 2.73 -5.33
C SER A 97 -5.12 2.89 -4.79
N THR A 98 -5.39 3.93 -4.01
CA THR A 98 -6.73 4.22 -3.47
C THR A 98 -7.71 4.55 -4.58
N ILE A 99 -7.33 5.42 -5.52
CA ILE A 99 -8.18 5.79 -6.67
C ILE A 99 -8.49 4.55 -7.52
N ALA A 100 -7.47 3.74 -7.84
CA ALA A 100 -7.65 2.50 -8.58
C ALA A 100 -8.58 1.52 -7.85
N THR A 101 -8.40 1.36 -6.53
CA THR A 101 -9.26 0.49 -5.71
C THR A 101 -10.72 0.97 -5.69
N VAL A 102 -10.94 2.29 -5.58
CA VAL A 102 -12.29 2.89 -5.59
C VAL A 102 -12.94 2.73 -6.97
N LEU A 103 -12.20 2.98 -8.05
CA LEU A 103 -12.71 2.75 -9.41
C LEU A 103 -13.09 1.29 -9.62
N GLY A 104 -12.19 0.37 -9.23
CA GLY A 104 -12.46 -1.07 -9.27
C GLY A 104 -13.67 -1.47 -8.43
N PHE A 105 -13.90 -0.83 -7.27
CA PHE A 105 -15.08 -1.07 -6.45
C PHE A 105 -16.37 -0.72 -7.20
N PHE A 106 -16.45 0.47 -7.80
CA PHE A 106 -17.66 0.90 -8.50
C PHE A 106 -17.93 0.14 -9.80
N THR A 107 -16.88 -0.39 -10.44
CA THR A 107 -17.00 -1.15 -11.70
C THR A 107 -16.93 -2.66 -11.48
N SER A 108 -16.90 -3.15 -10.24
CA SER A 108 -16.73 -4.59 -9.99
C SER A 108 -17.97 -5.45 -10.21
N LYS A 109 -19.15 -4.89 -10.49
CA LYS A 109 -20.43 -5.62 -10.50
C LYS A 109 -20.44 -6.85 -11.42
N GLU A 110 -20.04 -6.70 -12.67
CA GLU A 110 -20.00 -7.79 -13.65
C GLU A 110 -18.94 -8.84 -13.29
N THR A 111 -17.81 -8.39 -12.73
CA THR A 111 -16.76 -9.30 -12.29
C THR A 111 -17.17 -10.07 -11.04
N LEU A 112 -17.86 -9.43 -10.09
CA LEU A 112 -18.40 -10.06 -8.90
C LEU A 112 -19.39 -11.17 -9.27
N HIS A 113 -20.28 -10.91 -10.23
CA HIS A 113 -21.20 -11.90 -10.76
C HIS A 113 -20.45 -13.09 -11.37
N THR A 114 -19.42 -12.84 -12.17
CA THR A 114 -18.56 -13.87 -12.77
C THR A 114 -17.80 -14.69 -11.72
N VAL A 115 -17.30 -14.05 -10.66
CA VAL A 115 -16.60 -14.72 -9.55
C VAL A 115 -17.57 -15.62 -8.78
N ILE A 116 -18.76 -15.12 -8.44
CA ILE A 116 -19.79 -15.90 -7.75
C ILE A 116 -20.19 -17.13 -8.58
N GLN A 117 -20.42 -16.96 -9.89
CA GLN A 117 -20.74 -18.10 -10.76
C GLN A 117 -19.63 -19.15 -10.79
N ARG A 118 -18.36 -18.73 -10.91
CA ARG A 118 -17.22 -19.66 -10.85
C ARG A 118 -17.10 -20.36 -9.50
N THR A 119 -17.39 -19.68 -8.39
CA THR A 119 -17.39 -20.28 -7.05
C THR A 119 -18.49 -21.34 -6.93
N ILE A 120 -19.68 -21.08 -7.45
CA ILE A 120 -20.81 -22.03 -7.50
C ILE A 120 -20.49 -23.23 -8.40
N GLU A 121 -19.88 -23.01 -9.57
CA GLU A 121 -19.49 -24.08 -10.48
C GLU A 121 -18.39 -24.97 -9.87
N THR A 122 -17.41 -24.35 -9.20
CA THR A 122 -16.33 -25.06 -8.53
C THR A 122 -16.85 -25.87 -7.33
N SER A 123 -17.80 -25.34 -6.54
CA SER A 123 -18.39 -26.07 -5.41
C SER A 123 -19.17 -27.30 -5.88
N LYS A 124 -19.89 -27.19 -7.00
CA LYS A 124 -20.59 -28.31 -7.65
C LYS A 124 -19.64 -29.40 -8.15
N GLN A 125 -18.48 -29.03 -8.70
CA GLN A 125 -17.48 -29.98 -9.18
C GLN A 125 -16.72 -30.70 -8.05
N THR A 126 -16.58 -30.08 -6.88
CA THR A 126 -15.78 -30.60 -5.76
C THR A 126 -16.58 -31.51 -4.80
N GLN A 127 -17.78 -31.97 -5.20
CA GLN A 127 -18.72 -32.75 -4.36
C GLN A 127 -19.09 -32.09 -3.02
N GLY A 128 -18.89 -30.77 -2.89
CA GLY A 128 -19.23 -30.03 -1.68
C GLY A 128 -20.71 -29.64 -1.67
N ASN A 129 -21.45 -30.05 -0.63
CA ASN A 129 -22.85 -29.67 -0.35
C ASN A 129 -23.02 -28.17 0.02
N LEU A 130 -22.22 -27.26 -0.54
CA LEU A 130 -22.41 -25.84 -0.33
C LEU A 130 -23.61 -25.38 -1.15
N SER A 131 -24.67 -24.91 -0.46
CA SER A 131 -25.78 -24.26 -1.14
C SER A 131 -25.23 -23.10 -1.99
N PRO A 132 -25.81 -22.85 -3.19
CA PRO A 132 -25.43 -21.72 -4.02
C PRO A 132 -25.48 -20.38 -3.29
N GLU A 133 -26.37 -20.22 -2.30
CA GLU A 133 -26.49 -19.01 -1.49
C GLU A 133 -25.29 -18.86 -0.53
N VAL A 134 -24.83 -19.97 0.05
CA VAL A 134 -23.63 -19.97 0.91
C VAL A 134 -22.39 -19.65 0.09
N ALA A 135 -22.27 -20.24 -1.12
CA ALA A 135 -21.17 -19.95 -2.03
C ALA A 135 -21.17 -18.48 -2.51
N ALA A 136 -22.34 -17.93 -2.83
CA ALA A 136 -22.50 -16.53 -3.21
C ALA A 136 -22.13 -15.58 -2.06
N ASN A 137 -22.64 -15.84 -0.84
CA ASN A 137 -22.33 -15.03 0.34
C ASN A 137 -20.84 -15.06 0.68
N ILE A 138 -20.17 -16.22 0.60
CA ILE A 138 -18.72 -16.34 0.82
C ILE A 138 -17.95 -15.56 -0.25
N GLY A 139 -18.33 -15.70 -1.52
CA GLY A 139 -17.70 -14.99 -2.63
C GLY A 139 -17.82 -13.47 -2.48
N GLU A 140 -19.02 -12.98 -2.21
CA GLU A 140 -19.30 -11.56 -2.03
C GLU A 140 -18.62 -10.98 -0.79
N THR A 141 -18.72 -11.66 0.35
CA THR A 141 -18.08 -11.21 1.60
C THR A 141 -16.56 -11.20 1.47
N SER A 142 -15.97 -12.20 0.81
CA SER A 142 -14.51 -12.27 0.61
C SER A 142 -14.05 -11.17 -0.34
N PHE A 143 -14.80 -10.91 -1.41
CA PHE A 143 -14.48 -9.88 -2.39
C PHE A 143 -14.54 -8.48 -1.77
N TYR A 144 -15.66 -8.11 -1.14
CA TYR A 144 -15.80 -6.81 -0.50
C TYR A 144 -14.92 -6.67 0.74
N GLY A 145 -14.77 -7.74 1.53
CA GLY A 145 -13.86 -7.78 2.68
C GLY A 145 -12.41 -7.47 2.28
N ALA A 146 -11.91 -8.09 1.21
CA ALA A 146 -10.57 -7.82 0.69
C ALA A 146 -10.42 -6.35 0.25
N LEU A 147 -11.42 -5.79 -0.44
CA LEU A 147 -11.41 -4.39 -0.87
C LEU A 147 -11.42 -3.41 0.31
N TYR A 148 -12.25 -3.65 1.33
CA TYR A 148 -12.28 -2.82 2.54
C TYR A 148 -10.96 -2.87 3.31
N ILE A 149 -10.37 -4.05 3.47
CA ILE A 149 -9.06 -4.21 4.12
C ILE A 149 -7.97 -3.49 3.30
N ALA A 150 -7.99 -3.60 1.97
CA ALA A 150 -7.04 -2.90 1.11
C ALA A 150 -7.15 -1.37 1.25
N LEU A 151 -8.37 -0.82 1.24
CA LEU A 151 -8.60 0.61 1.45
C LEU A 151 -8.16 1.07 2.83
N ALA A 152 -8.55 0.35 3.90
CA ALA A 152 -8.15 0.67 5.26
C ALA A 152 -6.62 0.65 5.41
N THR A 153 -5.96 -0.36 4.84
CA THR A 153 -4.50 -0.49 4.84
C THR A 153 -3.86 0.70 4.12
N ASN A 154 -4.30 1.02 2.91
CA ASN A 154 -3.79 2.17 2.15
C ASN A 154 -3.91 3.47 2.94
N VAL A 155 -5.05 3.73 3.58
CA VAL A 155 -5.29 4.93 4.37
C VAL A 155 -4.41 4.97 5.62
N ILE A 156 -4.35 3.88 6.38
CA ILE A 156 -3.53 3.80 7.60
C ILE A 156 -2.04 4.03 7.26
N PHE A 157 -1.51 3.34 6.25
CA PHE A 157 -0.12 3.50 5.86
C PHE A 157 0.16 4.88 5.27
N ALA A 158 -0.76 5.47 4.49
CA ALA A 158 -0.62 6.84 4.02
C ALA A 158 -0.53 7.83 5.19
N LEU A 159 -1.36 7.67 6.22
CA LEU A 159 -1.30 8.50 7.44
C LEU A 159 0.00 8.33 8.21
N LEU A 160 0.50 7.10 8.34
CA LEU A 160 1.79 6.83 9.00
C LEU A 160 2.96 7.47 8.24
N TRP A 161 2.99 7.34 6.92
CA TRP A 161 3.99 7.97 6.06
C TRP A 161 3.85 9.50 6.02
N TRP A 162 2.64 10.04 6.07
CA TRP A 162 2.39 11.48 6.18
C TRP A 162 2.94 12.05 7.49
N ARG A 163 2.73 11.35 8.61
CA ARG A 163 3.31 11.71 9.91
C ARG A 163 4.84 11.65 9.87
N ALA A 164 5.42 10.64 9.22
CA ALA A 164 6.85 10.56 8.98
C ALA A 164 7.35 11.72 8.10
N TRP A 165 6.60 12.15 7.09
CA TRP A 165 6.99 13.29 6.26
C TRP A 165 6.99 14.61 7.03
N LYS A 166 5.90 14.92 7.74
CA LYS A 166 5.78 16.17 8.52
C LYS A 166 6.92 16.33 9.53
N ARG A 167 7.33 15.24 10.16
CA ARG A 167 8.45 15.26 11.11
C ARG A 167 9.80 15.46 10.40
N GLN A 168 9.97 14.98 9.17
CA GLN A 168 11.22 15.11 8.41
C GLN A 168 11.41 16.56 7.97
N VAL A 169 10.37 17.17 7.40
CA VAL A 169 10.38 18.58 6.98
C VAL A 169 10.73 19.51 8.15
N ARG A 170 10.22 19.22 9.35
CA ARG A 170 10.57 19.99 10.57
C ARG A 170 12.05 19.83 10.96
N ALA A 171 12.63 18.65 10.76
CA ALA A 171 14.05 18.43 11.04
C ALA A 171 14.95 19.15 10.02
N ASP A 172 14.60 19.09 8.74
CA ASP A 172 15.35 19.73 7.65
C ASP A 172 15.34 21.26 7.77
N LYS A 173 14.19 21.87 8.12
CA LYS A 173 14.09 23.32 8.38
C LYS A 173 14.98 23.78 9.53
N LYS A 174 15.05 22.99 10.62
CA LYS A 174 15.94 23.30 11.76
C LYS A 174 17.41 23.20 11.40
N LYS A 175 17.77 22.36 10.43
CA LYS A 175 19.14 22.26 9.93
C LYS A 175 19.54 23.52 9.16
N GLN A 176 18.69 23.97 8.23
CA GLN A 176 18.96 25.17 7.43
C GLN A 176 19.11 26.42 8.30
N GLN A 177 18.31 26.58 9.35
CA GLN A 177 18.46 27.71 10.30
C GLN A 177 19.79 27.68 11.05
N LYS A 178 20.27 26.49 11.46
CA LYS A 178 21.56 26.34 12.15
C LYS A 178 22.78 26.50 11.27
N GLU A 179 22.64 26.34 9.96
CA GLU A 179 23.72 26.57 8.98
C GLU A 179 23.79 28.05 8.56
N GLN A 180 22.79 28.86 8.95
CA GLN A 180 22.72 30.30 8.70
C GLN A 180 23.06 31.16 9.93
N GLU A 181 23.13 30.56 11.12
CA GLU A 181 23.60 31.14 12.39
C GLU A 181 25.08 30.83 12.63
#